data_AF-A0A523AVZ6-F1
#
_entry.id   AF-A0A523AVZ6-F1
#
_cell.length_a   1.000
_cell.length_b   1.000
_cell.length_c   1.000
_cell.angle_alpha   90.00
_cell.angle_beta   90.00
_cell.angle_gamma   90.00
#
_symmetry.space_group_name_H-M   'P 1'
#
loop_
_entity.id
_entity.type
_entity.pdbx_description
1 polymer ?
#
loop_
_entity_poly.entity_id
_entity_poly.type
_entity_poly.pdbx_seq_one_letter_code
_entity_poly.pdbx_strand_id
1 'polypeptide(L)'
;MKYVKFWKIKPEIRVLGVDDGPFKPRTDGKVLLVGVVMRGKEKLEGVLSTMVEKDGMDATEKLVEMVNRSRHKDQLRVIMSEGIT
;
A
#
# COMPACT_ATOMS: atom_id res chain seq x y z
N MET A 1 18.12 0.98 9.76
CA MET A 1 17.46 0.82 8.45
C MET A 1 18.53 0.49 7.40
N LYS A 2 18.45 -0.64 6.67
CA LYS A 2 19.40 -0.91 5.59
C LYS A 2 19.00 -0.07 4.38
N TYR A 3 19.86 0.85 3.96
CA TYR A 3 19.66 1.60 2.72
C TYR A 3 19.73 0.65 1.53
N VAL A 4 18.68 0.66 0.69
CA VAL A 4 18.65 -0.12 -0.56
C VAL A 4 19.12 0.79 -1.69
N LYS A 5 20.26 0.46 -2.31
CA LYS A 5 20.78 1.20 -3.47
C LYS A 5 20.26 0.57 -4.76
N PHE A 6 19.52 1.35 -5.56
CA PHE A 6 19.10 0.94 -6.89
C PHE A 6 20.19 1.29 -7.90
N TRP A 7 20.96 0.29 -8.34
CA TRP A 7 21.94 0.47 -9.42
C TRP A 7 21.28 0.55 -10.80
N LYS A 8 20.20 -0.22 -10.98
CA LYS A 8 19.34 -0.23 -12.16
C LYS A 8 17.92 -0.61 -11.74
N ILE A 9 16.93 0.13 -12.21
CA ILE A 9 15.51 -0.22 -12.03
C ILE A 9 15.15 -1.23 -13.13
N LYS A 10 14.70 -2.41 -12.73
CA LYS A 10 14.21 -3.42 -13.68
C LYS A 10 12.79 -3.07 -14.13
N PRO A 11 12.42 -3.32 -15.40
CA PRO A 11 11.03 -3.16 -15.85
C PRO A 11 10.01 -3.92 -14.98
N GLU A 12 10.42 -5.05 -14.39
CA GLU A 12 9.60 -5.92 -13.52
C GLU A 12 9.70 -5.58 -12.03
N ILE A 13 10.09 -4.35 -11.68
CA ILE A 13 10.10 -3.90 -10.28
C ILE A 13 8.71 -4.08 -9.66
N ARG A 14 8.68 -4.50 -8.39
CA ARG A 14 7.42 -4.64 -7.66
C ARG A 14 7.12 -3.41 -6.85
N VAL A 15 5.97 -2.84 -7.15
CA VAL A 15 5.46 -1.63 -6.53
C VAL A 15 4.13 -1.98 -5.90
N LEU A 16 3.93 -1.53 -4.67
CA LEU A 16 2.63 -1.51 -4.03
C LEU A 16 2.05 -0.10 -4.18
N GLY A 17 1.00 0.06 -4.98
CA GLY A 17 0.19 1.28 -4.96
C GLY A 17 -0.90 1.14 -3.91
N VAL A 18 -1.13 2.16 -3.09
CA VAL A 18 -2.13 2.16 -2.02
C VAL A 18 -3.03 3.37 -2.16
N ASP A 19 -4.32 3.14 -2.01
CA ASP A 19 -5.35 4.17 -2.04
C ASP A 19 -6.54 3.77 -1.18
N ASP A 20 -7.34 4.73 -0.73
CA ASP A 20 -8.54 4.49 0.06
C ASP A 20 -9.81 4.46 -0.81
N GLY A 21 -10.79 3.69 -0.34
CA GLY A 21 -12.07 3.55 -1.01
C GLY A 21 -13.00 4.73 -0.73
N PRO A 22 -14.00 4.97 -1.57
CA PRO A 22 -14.95 6.05 -1.36
C PRO A 22 -15.69 5.90 -0.03
N PHE A 23 -15.85 7.01 0.71
CA PHE A 23 -16.59 7.06 1.96
C PHE A 23 -17.50 8.30 2.01
N LYS A 24 -18.52 8.24 2.87
CA LYS A 24 -19.41 9.40 3.07
C LYS A 24 -18.70 10.47 3.90
N PRO A 25 -18.61 11.72 3.43
CA PRO A 25 -18.09 12.82 4.25
C PRO A 25 -18.93 13.00 5.53
N ARG A 26 -18.30 13.47 6.62
CA ARG A 26 -18.97 13.79 7.90
C ARG A 26 -19.77 12.68 8.59
N THR A 27 -19.51 11.41 8.27
CA THR A 27 -19.98 10.25 9.05
C THR A 27 -18.83 9.58 9.77
N ASP A 28 -19.07 9.02 10.95
CA ASP A 28 -18.09 8.13 11.59
C ASP A 28 -18.03 6.78 10.87
N GLY A 29 -16.94 6.04 11.08
CA GLY A 29 -16.82 4.67 10.58
C GLY A 29 -15.40 4.30 10.14
N LYS A 30 -15.32 3.24 9.35
CA LYS A 30 -14.07 2.74 8.78
C LYS A 30 -14.03 2.93 7.27
N VAL A 31 -12.87 3.29 6.76
CA VAL A 31 -12.58 3.38 5.33
C VAL A 31 -11.79 2.14 4.90
N LEU A 32 -12.12 1.62 3.72
CA LEU A 32 -11.35 0.52 3.12
C LEU A 32 -10.06 1.09 2.54
N LEU A 33 -8.91 0.60 2.99
CA LEU A 33 -7.62 0.87 2.37
C LEU A 33 -7.26 -0.31 1.46
N VAL A 34 -6.98 -0.03 0.18
CA VAL A 34 -6.65 -1.05 -0.83
C VAL A 34 -5.22 -0.84 -1.31
N GLY A 35 -4.47 -1.93 -1.39
CA GLY A 35 -3.12 -1.96 -1.95
C GLY A 35 -3.02 -2.92 -3.13
N VAL A 36 -2.53 -2.47 -4.28
CA VAL A 36 -2.32 -3.31 -5.47
C VAL A 36 -0.83 -3.53 -5.70
N VAL A 37 -0.42 -4.80 -5.74
CA VAL A 37 0.95 -5.20 -6.08
C VAL A 37 1.06 -5.38 -7.58
N MET A 38 1.81 -4.50 -8.23
CA MET A 38 2.14 -4.57 -9.65
C MET A 38 3.57 -5.04 -9.84
N ARG A 39 3.80 -5.92 -10.81
CA ARG A 39 5.12 -6.23 -11.36
C ARG A 39 5.28 -5.44 -12.66
N GLY A 40 6.05 -4.36 -12.60
CA GLY A 40 6.15 -3.42 -13.70
C GLY A 40 4.81 -2.83 -14.10
N LYS A 41 4.69 -2.46 -15.37
CA LYS A 41 3.44 -1.91 -15.93
C LYS A 41 2.41 -2.98 -16.36
N GLU A 42 2.81 -4.25 -16.40
CA GLU A 42 2.09 -5.27 -17.19
C GLU A 42 1.29 -6.26 -16.36
N LYS A 43 1.64 -6.47 -15.08
CA LYS A 43 1.08 -7.59 -14.32
C LYS A 43 0.66 -7.19 -12.91
N LEU A 44 -0.61 -7.44 -12.61
CA LEU A 44 -1.13 -7.48 -11.24
C LEU A 44 -0.75 -8.83 -10.60
N GLU A 45 -0.04 -8.79 -9.48
CA GLU A 45 0.38 -9.99 -8.74
C GLU A 45 -0.41 -10.23 -7.45
N GLY A 46 -1.09 -9.20 -6.92
CA GLY A 46 -1.89 -9.34 -5.72
C GLY A 46 -2.65 -8.06 -5.36
N VAL A 47 -3.68 -8.24 -4.55
CA VAL A 47 -4.44 -7.17 -3.90
C VAL A 47 -4.40 -7.41 -2.40
N LEU A 48 -4.08 -6.37 -1.65
CA LEU A 48 -4.10 -6.30 -0.20
C LEU A 48 -5.20 -5.34 0.21
N SER A 49 -5.83 -5.59 1.35
CA SER A 49 -6.80 -4.65 1.91
C SER A 49 -6.79 -4.68 3.44
N THR A 50 -7.15 -3.54 4.02
CA THR A 50 -7.41 -3.39 5.46
C THR A 50 -8.48 -2.32 5.68
N MET A 51 -8.98 -2.19 6.90
CA MET A 51 -9.91 -1.13 7.28
C MET A 51 -9.18 -0.18 8.23
N VAL A 52 -9.29 1.12 7.97
CA VAL A 52 -8.73 2.21 8.79
C VAL A 52 -9.87 3.05 9.36
N GLU A 53 -9.66 3.71 10.49
CA GLU A 53 -10.62 4.65 11.05
C GLU A 53 -10.66 5.92 10.19
N LYS A 54 -11.87 6.35 9.85
CA LYS A 54 -12.06 7.58 9.08
C LYS A 54 -11.67 8.79 9.94
N ASP A 55 -10.86 9.69 9.37
CA ASP A 55 -10.30 10.86 10.07
C ASP A 55 -9.56 10.48 11.37
N GLY A 56 -9.12 9.21 11.46
CA GLY A 56 -8.41 8.64 12.59
C GLY A 56 -6.89 8.67 12.42
N MET A 57 -6.18 8.05 13.36
CA MET A 57 -4.71 8.03 13.41
C MET A 57 -4.11 6.64 13.17
N ASP A 58 -4.93 5.64 12.82
CA ASP A 58 -4.50 4.24 12.71
C ASP A 58 -4.03 3.84 11.30
N ALA A 59 -4.16 4.72 10.30
CA ALA A 59 -3.87 4.41 8.89
C ALA A 59 -2.43 3.89 8.67
N THR A 60 -1.44 4.53 9.31
CA THR A 60 -0.04 4.13 9.20
C THR A 60 0.20 2.74 9.80
N GLU A 61 -0.33 2.48 10.99
CA GLU A 61 -0.18 1.20 11.67
C GLU A 61 -0.83 0.07 10.85
N LYS A 62 -2.06 0.30 10.36
CA LYS A 62 -2.81 -0.66 9.55
C LYS A 62 -2.13 -0.93 8.21
N LEU A 63 -1.56 0.08 7.57
CA LEU A 63 -0.77 -0.10 6.35
C LEU A 63 0.48 -0.95 6.60
N VAL A 64 1.21 -0.65 7.67
CA VAL A 64 2.42 -1.40 8.05
C VAL A 64 2.07 -2.86 8.36
N GLU A 65 1.00 -3.12 9.10
CA GLU A 65 0.50 -4.47 9.39
C GLU A 65 0.13 -5.21 8.09
N MET A 66 -0.64 -4.56 7.22
CA MET A 66 -1.08 -5.10 5.92
C MET A 66 0.10 -5.49 5.03
N VAL A 67 1.14 -4.67 4.98
CA VAL A 67 2.37 -4.98 4.22
C VAL A 67 3.15 -6.11 4.88
N ASN A 68 3.28 -6.10 6.20
CA ASN A 68 4.07 -7.10 6.91
C ASN A 68 3.49 -8.51 6.87
N ARG A 69 2.16 -8.65 6.85
CA ARG A 69 1.48 -9.95 6.72
C ARG A 69 1.45 -10.48 5.28
N SER A 70 1.83 -9.67 4.30
CA SER A 70 1.77 -10.03 2.89
C SER A 70 2.94 -10.89 2.47
N ARG A 71 2.66 -11.96 1.71
CA ARG A 71 3.70 -12.77 1.02
C ARG A 71 4.58 -11.95 0.06
N HIS A 72 4.15 -10.75 -0.30
CA HIS A 72 4.86 -9.88 -1.24
C HIS A 72 5.93 -9.02 -0.57
N LYS A 73 5.93 -8.88 0.77
CA LYS A 73 6.81 -7.98 1.56
C LYS A 73 8.25 -7.96 1.08
N ASP A 74 8.90 -9.12 1.00
CA ASP A 74 10.34 -9.22 0.70
C ASP A 74 10.68 -8.87 -0.76
N GLN A 75 9.68 -8.89 -1.64
CA GLN A 75 9.84 -8.60 -3.06
C GLN A 75 9.49 -7.15 -3.42
N LEU A 76 8.72 -6.46 -2.57
CA LEU A 76 8.39 -5.04 -2.76
C LEU A 76 9.66 -4.18 -2.74
N ARG A 77 9.68 -3.14 -3.57
CA ARG A 77 10.80 -2.19 -3.65
C ARG A 77 10.35 -0.76 -3.44
N VAL A 78 9.10 -0.46 -3.74
CA VAL A 78 8.48 0.86 -3.60
C VAL A 78 7.06 0.66 -3.09
N ILE A 79 6.63 1.52 -2.18
CA ILE A 79 5.24 1.72 -1.79
C ILE A 79 4.87 3.13 -2.21
N MET A 80 3.76 3.30 -2.92
CA MET A 80 3.27 4.58 -3.42
C MET A 80 1.88 4.83 -2.83
N SER A 81 1.63 6.07 -2.39
CA SER A 81 0.31 6.58 -2.00
C SER A 81 0.03 7.88 -2.75
N GLU A 82 -1.25 8.24 -2.91
CA GLU A 82 -1.63 9.55 -3.48
C GLU A 82 -1.26 10.69 -2.51
N GLY A 83 -1.45 10.49 -1.20
CA GLY A 83 -1.21 11.49 -0.16
C GLY A 83 -0.63 10.94 1.14
N ILE A 84 -0.47 11.83 2.13
CA ILE A 84 0.07 11.56 3.48
C ILE A 84 -0.89 12.02 4.60
N THR A 85 -2.19 12.05 4.29
CA THR A 85 -3.27 12.43 5.22
C THR A 85 -3.22 11.64 6.52
#